data_AF-A0A4Q5X8M5-F1
#
_entry.id   AF-A0A4Q5X8M5-F1
#
_cell.length_a   1.000
_cell.length_b   1.000
_cell.length_c   1.000
_cell.angle_alpha   90.00
_cell.angle_beta   90.00
_cell.angle_gamma   90.00
#
_symmetry.space_group_name_H-M   'P 1'
#
loop_
_entity.id
_entity.type
_entity.pdbx_description
1 polymer ?
#
loop_
_entity_poly.entity_id
_entity_poly.type
_entity_poly.pdbx_seq_one_letter_code
_entity_poly.pdbx_strand_id
1 'polypeptide(L)' 'MLQEIKDEAARLDRSLSWVVQRAWKMARLEIKKIPSVNDISDDEDEAAT' A
#
# COMPACT_ATOMS: atom_id res chain seq x y z
N MET A 1 -13.07 -5.94 -3.06
CA MET A 1 -12.15 -5.31 -2.09
C MET A 1 -12.83 -4.74 -0.84
N LEU A 2 -13.63 -3.65 -0.90
CA LEU A 2 -14.26 -3.11 0.33
C LEU A 2 -15.24 -4.09 0.99
N GLN A 3 -16.04 -4.81 0.20
CA GLN A 3 -16.96 -5.83 0.71
C GLN A 3 -16.22 -6.98 1.40
N GLU A 4 -15.15 -7.50 0.78
CA GLU A 4 -14.30 -8.54 1.37
C GLU A 4 -13.72 -8.13 2.74
N ILE A 5 -13.26 -6.88 2.88
CA ILE A 5 -12.74 -6.38 4.16
C ILE A 5 -13.85 -6.28 5.22
N LYS A 6 -15.08 -5.92 4.81
CA LYS A 6 -16.25 -5.90 5.73
C LYS A 6 -16.61 -7.30 6.18
N ASP A 7 -16.65 -8.25 5.25
CA ASP A 7 -16.98 -9.65 5.54
C ASP A 7 -15.92 -10.26 6.47
N GLU A 8 -14.64 -9.94 6.25
CA GLU A 8 -13.54 -10.40 7.10
C GLU A 8 -13.55 -9.75 8.49
N ALA A 9 -13.91 -8.47 8.58
CA ALA A 9 -14.11 -7.79 9.86
C ALA A 9 -15.25 -8.43 10.67
N ALA A 10 -16.36 -8.76 10.01
CA ALA A 10 -17.48 -9.48 10.63
C ALA A 10 -17.09 -10.89 11.06
N ARG A 11 -16.35 -11.63 10.22
CA ARG A 11 -15.85 -12.98 10.51
C ARG A 11 -14.95 -13.02 11.75
N LEU A 12 -14.15 -11.97 11.95
CA LEU A 12 -13.18 -11.87 13.04
C LEU A 12 -13.75 -11.21 14.31
N ASP A 13 -14.99 -10.72 14.28
CA ASP A 13 -15.59 -9.90 15.35
C ASP A 13 -14.68 -8.71 15.73
N ARG A 14 -14.26 -7.97 14.70
CA ARG A 14 -13.37 -6.81 14.82
C ARG A 14 -13.86 -5.65 13.96
N SER A 15 -13.39 -4.44 14.26
CA SER A 15 -13.69 -3.26 13.44
C SER A 15 -12.92 -3.27 12.12
N LEU A 16 -13.45 -2.59 11.10
CA LEU A 16 -12.73 -2.39 9.82
C LEU A 16 -11.34 -1.77 10.04
N SER A 17 -11.25 -0.77 10.92
CA SER A 17 -9.98 -0.11 11.26
C SER A 17 -8.94 -1.11 11.76
N TRP A 18 -9.36 -2.11 12.56
CA TRP A 18 -8.45 -3.14 13.05
C TRP A 18 -7.90 -4.00 11.89
N VAL A 19 -8.77 -4.42 10.96
CA VAL A 19 -8.36 -5.22 9.78
C VAL A 19 -7.40 -4.44 8.90
N VAL A 20 -7.70 -3.16 8.61
CA VAL A 20 -6.82 -2.30 7.80
C VAL A 20 -5.48 -2.06 8.49
N GLN A 21 -5.46 -1.80 9.80
CA GLN A 21 -4.21 -1.66 10.55
C GLN A 21 -3.39 -2.95 10.56
N ARG A 22 -4.04 -4.12 10.65
CA ARG A 22 -3.38 -5.43 10.57
C ARG A 22 -2.75 -5.62 9.20
N ALA A 23 -3.48 -5.31 8.11
CA ALA A 23 -2.97 -5.37 6.74
C ALA A 23 -1.79 -4.42 6.52
N TRP A 24 -1.89 -3.17 6.96
CA TRP A 24 -0.80 -2.20 6.88
C TRP A 24 0.47 -2.69 7.59
N LYS A 25 0.33 -3.23 8.82
CA LYS A 25 1.48 -3.79 9.56
C LYS A 25 2.19 -4.91 8.80
N MET A 26 1.47 -5.70 8.00
CA MET A 26 2.04 -6.78 7.18
C MET A 26 2.66 -6.25 5.88
N ALA A 27 2.03 -5.29 5.22
CA ALA A 27 2.45 -4.81 3.91
C ALA A 27 3.48 -3.66 3.95
N ARG A 28 3.59 -2.92 5.06
CA ARG A 28 4.39 -1.67 5.15
C ARG A 28 5.85 -1.80 4.72
N LEU A 29 6.49 -2.96 4.89
CA LEU A 29 7.90 -3.13 4.52
C LEU A 29 8.06 -3.20 3.00
N GLU A 30 7.15 -3.90 2.32
CA GLU A 30 7.14 -3.99 0.86
C GLU A 30 6.71 -2.66 0.23
N ILE A 31 5.68 -2.02 0.79
CA ILE A 31 5.22 -0.71 0.31
C ILE A 31 6.34 0.33 0.40
N LYS A 32 7.17 0.30 1.45
CA LYS A 32 8.32 1.20 1.60
C LYS A 32 9.45 0.99 0.60
N LYS A 33 9.49 -0.14 -0.11
CA LYS A 33 10.48 -0.38 -1.18
C LYS A 33 10.06 0.27 -2.50
N ILE A 34 8.79 0.62 -2.64
CA ILE A 34 8.27 1.28 -3.83
C ILE A 34 8.86 2.70 -3.83
N PRO A 35 9.59 3.09 -4.88
CA PRO A 35 10.14 4.44 -4.96
C PRO A 35 9.00 5.46 -4.92
N SER A 36 9.29 6.64 -4.39
CA SER A 36 8.33 7.75 -4.47
C SER A 36 8.05 8.03 -5.94
N VAL A 37 6.78 8.23 -6.30
CA VAL A 37 6.38 8.59 -7.69
C VAL A 37 7.09 9.88 -8.14
N ASN A 38 7.52 10.72 -7.19
CA ASN A 38 8.25 11.96 -7.46
C ASN A 38 9.78 11.80 -7.51
N ASP A 39 10.33 10.62 -7.23
CA ASP A 39 11.78 10.34 -7.27
C ASP A 39 12.23 9.67 -8.59
N ILE A 40 11.34 9.58 -9.59
CA ILE A 40 11.77 9.32 -10.96
C ILE A 40 12.36 10.64 -11.44
N SER A 41 13.66 10.81 -11.25
CA SER A 41 14.37 11.94 -11.83
C SER A 41 14.31 11.85 -13.35
N ASP A 42 14.00 12.97 -14.00
CA ASP A 42 14.06 13.21 -15.46
C ASP A 42 15.51 13.11 -16.00
N ASP A 43 16.36 12.23 -15.47
CA ASP A 43 17.76 12.06 -15.89
C ASP A 43 17.89 11.18 -17.16
N GLU A 44 16.78 10.80 -17.81
CA GLU A 44 16.82 10.09 -19.10
C GLU A 44 16.85 11.03 -20.32
N ASP A 45 16.70 12.36 -20.15
CA ASP A 45 16.65 13.31 -21.28
C ASP A 45 18.00 14.03 -21.60
N GLU A 46 19.08 13.84 -20.83
CA GLU A 46 20.39 14.48 -21.11
C GLU A 46 21.39 13.63 -21.93
N ALA A 47 21.01 12.44 -22.41
CA ALA A 47 21.91 11.57 -23.19
C ALA A 47 21.71 11.64 -24.72
N ALA A 48 20.86 12.53 -25.25
CA ALA A 48 20.47 12.54 -26.67
C ALA A 48 20.42 13.92 -27.37
N THR A 49 21.18 14.93 -26.94
CA THR A 49 21.39 16.17 -27.72
C THR A 49 22.82 16.69 -27.67
#